data_AF-A0A1V4QPI6-F1
#
_entry.id   AF-A0A1V4QPI6-F1
#
_cell.length_a   1.000
_cell.length_b   1.000
_cell.length_c   1.000
_cell.angle_alpha   90.00
_cell.angle_beta   90.00
_cell.angle_gamma   90.00
#
_symmetry.space_group_name_H-M   'P 1'
#
loop_
_entity.id
_entity.type
_entity.pdbx_description
1 polymer ?
#
loop_
_entity_poly.entity_id
_entity_poly.type
_entity_poly.pdbx_seq_one_letter_code
_entity_poly.pdbx_strand_id
1 'polypeptide(L)'
;MVCLAILAAPAALLAAEVPVFELPELVKMALEFSPQVKASKSEVDVAKQQHEQAKSHYYPQIEAVAITGVAPNARRPEVRGSSIYFPDPSNRIHGVSWFGRIDAHVFQPLYTFGKIAHRKKAAYHNIKVKEAQVEEKKGDVIWDLSRAYYGLILAQQGIGEVKDARVYLSDIRERIDRLLRLGSPAVQESDRYRLDMYEGTLDKFAAEAEEGAKVAYKAIKSLTDYDKDFQVPLELPQPSAPPAALEHYVEKALDLRPEFAQLKEGLEARKLLVEAAKADRWPSFFLGLKGAYAGAPGRQTWHNPYSEDYFNTSYAFPYLGMHMHLDFGITKAKIGQAKAELQQLQNMQGTALMGIPVEVAQAYGKVKESYKKTLGLDKAYVNARRWLVTELSNFDMGIGKMDNIFQAFERYGQFRGDYLIALYDYHLAKVQLDKATGMYRVRLPGEKAVQSQ
;
A
#
# COMPACT_ATOMS: atom_id res chain seq x y z
N MET A 1 -59.15 -41.08 -25.64
CA MET A 1 -59.27 -39.74 -25.04
C MET A 1 -58.26 -39.62 -23.91
N VAL A 2 -57.08 -39.03 -24.16
CA VAL A 2 -56.24 -38.42 -23.11
C VAL A 2 -55.50 -37.27 -23.78
N CYS A 3 -55.97 -36.04 -23.56
CA CYS A 3 -55.25 -34.81 -23.89
C CYS A 3 -54.34 -34.49 -22.69
N LEU A 4 -53.03 -34.50 -22.89
CA LEU A 4 -52.06 -34.06 -21.89
C LEU A 4 -51.72 -32.59 -22.19
N ALA A 5 -52.29 -31.68 -21.39
CA ALA A 5 -52.00 -30.25 -21.45
C ALA A 5 -50.65 -29.98 -20.80
N ILE A 6 -49.68 -29.52 -21.59
CA ILE A 6 -48.40 -29.01 -21.09
C ILE A 6 -48.61 -27.54 -20.73
N LEU A 7 -48.71 -27.24 -19.44
CA LEU A 7 -48.65 -25.87 -18.92
C LEU A 7 -47.20 -25.36 -19.05
N ALA A 8 -46.98 -24.43 -19.98
CA ALA A 8 -45.78 -23.61 -20.00
C ALA A 8 -45.93 -22.48 -18.98
N ALA A 9 -45.20 -22.55 -17.87
CA ALA A 9 -45.05 -21.42 -16.96
C ALA A 9 -44.03 -20.43 -17.55
N PRO A 10 -44.36 -19.13 -17.71
CA PRO A 10 -43.39 -18.15 -18.13
C PRO A 10 -42.40 -17.89 -16.99
N ALA A 11 -41.13 -18.20 -17.21
CA ALA A 11 -40.04 -17.75 -16.36
C ALA A 11 -39.96 -16.21 -16.45
N ALA A 12 -40.52 -15.53 -15.45
CA ALA A 12 -40.28 -14.12 -15.26
C ALA A 12 -38.78 -13.94 -14.96
N LEU A 13 -38.04 -13.44 -15.94
CA LEU A 13 -36.69 -12.95 -15.77
C LEU A 13 -36.78 -11.74 -14.83
N LEU A 14 -36.58 -11.96 -13.52
CA LEU A 14 -36.39 -10.87 -12.56
C LEU A 14 -35.14 -10.11 -13.02
N ALA A 15 -35.33 -8.96 -13.65
CA ALA A 15 -34.27 -8.01 -13.87
C ALA A 15 -33.68 -7.69 -12.50
N ALA A 16 -32.45 -8.17 -12.23
CA ALA A 16 -31.76 -7.86 -11.00
C ALA A 16 -31.62 -6.34 -10.90
N GLU A 17 -32.20 -5.74 -9.86
CA GLU A 17 -32.03 -4.32 -9.58
C GLU A 17 -30.54 -4.01 -9.47
N VAL A 18 -30.10 -3.00 -10.23
CA VAL A 18 -28.71 -2.55 -10.20
C VAL A 18 -28.45 -1.97 -8.80
N PRO A 19 -27.51 -2.54 -8.02
CA PRO A 19 -27.30 -2.10 -6.65
C PRO A 19 -26.75 -0.66 -6.63
N VAL A 20 -27.23 0.14 -5.67
CA VAL A 20 -26.67 1.46 -5.38
C VAL A 20 -25.68 1.29 -4.24
N PHE A 21 -24.40 1.59 -4.48
CA PHE A 21 -23.36 1.49 -3.47
C PHE A 21 -23.00 2.84 -2.85
N GLU A 22 -22.96 2.85 -1.52
CA GLU A 22 -22.40 3.95 -0.74
C GLU A 22 -20.88 3.82 -0.60
N LEU A 23 -20.18 4.92 -0.34
CA LEU A 23 -18.72 4.92 -0.18
C LEU A 23 -18.20 3.85 0.82
N PRO A 24 -18.79 3.65 2.00
CA PRO A 24 -18.30 2.64 2.96
C PRO A 24 -18.33 1.20 2.42
N GLU A 25 -19.30 0.88 1.57
CA GLU A 25 -19.45 -0.45 0.98
C GLU A 25 -18.36 -0.71 -0.07
N LEU A 26 -18.11 0.29 -0.92
CA LEU A 26 -17.01 0.25 -1.89
C LEU A 26 -15.65 0.22 -1.21
N VAL A 27 -15.49 0.94 -0.10
CA VAL A 27 -14.25 0.91 0.68
C VAL A 27 -13.99 -0.48 1.24
N LYS A 28 -15.02 -1.15 1.78
CA LYS A 28 -14.88 -2.53 2.27
C LYS A 28 -14.42 -3.46 1.13
N MET A 29 -15.10 -3.41 -0.02
CA MET A 29 -14.73 -4.21 -1.19
C MET A 29 -13.29 -3.91 -1.66
N ALA A 30 -12.91 -2.64 -1.74
CA ALA A 30 -11.58 -2.23 -2.16
C ALA A 30 -10.49 -2.69 -1.19
N LEU A 31 -10.72 -2.63 0.12
CA LEU A 31 -9.74 -3.07 1.12
C LEU A 31 -9.57 -4.61 1.14
N GLU A 32 -10.63 -5.36 0.84
CA GLU A 32 -10.58 -6.81 0.69
C GLU A 32 -9.84 -7.23 -0.59
N PHE A 33 -10.07 -6.51 -1.70
CA PHE A 33 -9.47 -6.84 -2.98
C PHE A 33 -8.04 -6.30 -3.17
N SER A 34 -7.76 -5.07 -2.74
CA SER A 34 -6.61 -4.25 -3.19
C SER A 34 -5.29 -5.01 -3.29
N PRO A 35 -4.71 -5.14 -4.50
CA PRO A 35 -3.38 -5.71 -4.70
C PRO A 35 -2.29 -4.96 -3.93
N GLN A 36 -2.43 -3.64 -3.75
CA GLN A 36 -1.46 -2.83 -3.02
C GLN A 36 -1.45 -3.16 -1.52
N VAL A 37 -2.64 -3.35 -0.92
CA VAL A 37 -2.77 -3.79 0.48
C VAL A 37 -2.27 -5.23 0.63
N LYS A 38 -2.60 -6.12 -0.32
CA LYS A 38 -2.09 -7.50 -0.34
C LYS A 38 -0.57 -7.56 -0.45
N ALA A 39 0.04 -6.74 -1.31
CA ALA A 39 1.50 -6.64 -1.43
C ALA A 39 2.14 -6.18 -0.11
N SER A 40 1.57 -5.18 0.55
CA SER A 40 2.05 -4.73 1.86
C SER A 40 1.89 -5.82 2.94
N LYS A 41 0.81 -6.60 2.93
CA LYS A 41 0.65 -7.78 3.80
C LYS A 41 1.73 -8.84 3.53
N SER A 42 2.10 -9.08 2.28
CA SER A 42 3.21 -9.98 1.95
C SER A 42 4.54 -9.49 2.52
N GLU A 43 4.78 -8.18 2.61
CA GLU A 43 5.97 -7.64 3.30
C GLU A 43 5.96 -7.92 4.80
N VAL A 44 4.78 -7.96 5.44
CA VAL A 44 4.63 -8.41 6.84
C VAL A 44 5.05 -9.87 6.96
N ASP A 45 4.62 -10.72 6.03
CA ASP A 45 4.99 -12.14 6.05
C ASP A 45 6.49 -12.35 5.80
N VAL A 46 7.11 -11.56 4.91
CA VAL A 46 8.57 -11.51 4.77
C VAL A 46 9.24 -11.14 6.10
N ALA A 47 8.74 -10.11 6.81
CA ALA A 47 9.28 -9.73 8.11
C ALA A 47 9.10 -10.83 9.17
N LYS A 48 7.98 -11.57 9.16
CA LYS A 48 7.77 -12.74 10.02
C LYS A 48 8.79 -13.85 9.71
N GLN A 49 9.06 -14.13 8.43
CA GLN A 49 10.07 -15.12 8.05
C GLN A 49 11.48 -14.67 8.45
N GLN A 50 11.80 -13.38 8.35
CA GLN A 50 13.07 -12.84 8.86
C GLN A 50 13.19 -12.97 10.39
N HIS A 51 12.08 -12.80 11.12
CA HIS A 51 12.05 -13.09 12.56
C HIS A 51 12.29 -14.57 12.86
N GLU A 52 11.63 -15.49 12.14
CA GLU A 52 11.87 -16.93 12.32
C GLU A 52 13.29 -17.34 11.89
N GLN A 53 13.87 -16.71 10.87
CA GLN A 53 15.27 -16.87 10.50
C GLN A 53 16.19 -16.42 11.65
N ALA A 54 15.94 -15.24 12.23
CA ALA A 54 16.71 -14.73 13.36
C ALA A 54 16.59 -15.65 14.60
N LYS A 55 15.40 -16.21 14.84
CA LYS A 55 15.14 -17.20 15.89
C LYS A 55 15.82 -18.54 15.61
N SER A 56 15.94 -18.95 14.34
CA SER A 56 16.52 -20.24 13.98
C SER A 56 18.01 -20.36 14.30
N HIS A 57 18.70 -19.24 14.47
CA HIS A 57 20.06 -19.22 15.01
C HIS A 57 20.19 -19.78 16.44
N TYR A 58 19.08 -19.97 17.17
CA TYR A 58 19.09 -20.69 18.45
C TYR A 58 19.16 -22.22 18.30
N TYR A 59 18.86 -22.76 17.12
CA TYR A 59 18.84 -24.21 16.87
C TYR A 59 20.18 -24.73 16.35
N PRO A 60 20.44 -26.05 16.46
CA PRO A 60 21.65 -26.64 15.94
C PRO A 60 21.69 -26.45 14.43
N GLN A 61 22.84 -26.02 13.94
CA GLN A 61 23.10 -25.90 12.52
C GLN A 61 23.99 -27.06 12.09
N ILE A 62 23.65 -27.71 10.99
CA ILE A 62 24.35 -28.86 10.47
C ILE A 62 24.94 -28.48 9.11
N GLU A 63 26.25 -28.56 9.00
CA GLU A 63 26.99 -28.42 7.75
C GLU A 63 27.58 -29.78 7.40
N ALA A 64 27.30 -30.26 6.19
CA ALA A 64 27.84 -31.52 5.69
C ALA A 64 28.49 -31.30 4.32
N VAL A 65 29.72 -31.78 4.17
CA VAL A 65 30.49 -31.66 2.93
C VAL A 65 30.83 -33.07 2.46
N ALA A 66 30.33 -33.44 1.27
CA ALA A 66 30.68 -34.69 0.61
C ALA A 66 31.74 -34.41 -0.47
N ILE A 67 32.86 -35.12 -0.40
CA ILE A 67 33.99 -35.04 -1.31
C ILE A 67 34.17 -36.42 -1.96
N THR A 68 34.33 -36.45 -3.27
CA THR A 68 34.65 -37.66 -4.03
C THR A 68 35.75 -37.38 -5.03
N GLY A 69 36.48 -38.41 -5.41
CA GLY A 69 37.53 -38.30 -6.41
C GLY A 69 38.37 -39.57 -6.49
N VAL A 70 39.58 -39.42 -7.01
CA VAL A 70 40.55 -40.51 -7.09
C VAL A 70 41.62 -40.34 -6.01
N ALA A 71 41.95 -41.45 -5.34
CA ALA A 71 43.00 -41.55 -4.36
C ALA A 71 44.04 -42.59 -4.82
N PRO A 72 45.34 -42.35 -4.61
CA PRO A 72 46.35 -43.38 -4.80
C PRO A 72 46.08 -44.60 -3.93
N ASN A 73 46.19 -45.78 -4.53
CA ASN A 73 46.13 -47.05 -3.80
C ASN A 73 47.32 -47.15 -2.85
N ALA A 74 47.11 -47.82 -1.72
CA ALA A 74 48.19 -48.13 -0.78
C ALA A 74 47.91 -49.45 -0.07
N ARG A 75 48.86 -50.37 -0.11
CA ARG A 75 48.85 -51.63 0.63
C ARG A 75 49.59 -51.47 1.95
N ARG A 76 49.26 -52.33 2.91
CA ARG A 76 49.89 -52.33 4.24
C ARG A 76 51.38 -52.66 4.12
N PRO A 77 52.23 -52.00 4.92
CA PRO A 77 53.62 -52.40 5.06
C PRO A 77 53.71 -53.83 5.62
N GLU A 78 54.66 -54.60 5.11
CA GLU A 78 54.92 -55.98 5.52
C GLU A 78 56.26 -56.05 6.25
N VAL A 79 56.36 -56.86 7.30
CA VAL A 79 57.67 -57.14 7.93
C VAL A 79 58.38 -58.22 7.11
N ARG A 80 59.57 -57.92 6.60
CA ARG A 80 60.42 -58.89 5.87
C ARG A 80 61.77 -58.99 6.57
N GLY A 81 61.97 -60.06 7.34
CA GLY A 81 63.17 -60.22 8.17
C GLY A 81 63.21 -59.18 9.29
N SER A 82 64.30 -58.42 9.40
CA SER A 82 64.48 -57.34 10.38
C SER A 82 64.12 -55.94 9.86
N SER A 83 63.49 -55.82 8.68
CA SER A 83 63.12 -54.54 8.06
C SER A 83 61.63 -54.46 7.70
N ILE A 84 61.10 -53.23 7.69
CA ILE A 84 59.73 -52.94 7.26
C ILE A 84 59.76 -52.66 5.75
N TYR A 85 59.07 -53.49 4.98
CA TYR A 85 58.88 -53.30 3.54
C TYR A 85 57.58 -52.54 3.28
N PHE A 86 57.67 -51.46 2.52
CA PHE A 86 56.50 -50.68 2.07
C PHE A 86 56.22 -51.04 0.61
N PRO A 87 55.15 -51.80 0.31
CA PRO A 87 54.82 -52.19 -1.07
C PRO A 87 54.53 -51.00 -1.97
N ASP A 88 53.94 -49.95 -1.37
CA ASP A 88 53.56 -48.72 -2.05
C ASP A 88 54.20 -47.49 -1.39
N PRO A 89 55.48 -47.18 -1.69
CA PRO A 89 56.18 -46.05 -1.11
C PRO A 89 55.64 -44.70 -1.62
N SER A 90 55.69 -43.67 -0.78
CA SER A 90 55.08 -42.35 -1.03
C SER A 90 55.70 -41.55 -2.19
N ASN A 91 56.78 -42.04 -2.80
CA ASN A 91 57.50 -41.36 -3.88
C ASN A 91 56.96 -41.66 -5.28
N ARG A 92 55.91 -42.49 -5.42
CA ARG A 92 55.28 -42.83 -6.72
C ARG A 92 53.84 -43.31 -6.54
N ILE A 93 52.98 -43.08 -7.55
CA ILE A 93 51.56 -43.48 -7.53
C ILE A 93 51.43 -44.95 -7.97
N HIS A 94 50.74 -45.79 -7.19
CA HIS A 94 50.67 -47.25 -7.39
C HIS A 94 49.26 -47.70 -7.72
N GLY A 95 48.71 -47.09 -8.77
CA GLY A 95 47.30 -47.20 -9.14
C GLY A 95 46.45 -46.18 -8.39
N VAL A 96 45.24 -45.96 -8.89
CA VAL A 96 44.24 -45.08 -8.29
C VAL A 96 42.95 -45.85 -8.09
N SER A 97 42.22 -45.49 -7.04
CA SER A 97 40.86 -45.96 -6.79
C SER A 97 39.97 -44.77 -6.49
N TRP A 98 38.67 -44.95 -6.67
CA TRP A 98 37.70 -43.97 -6.22
C TRP A 98 37.72 -43.90 -4.70
N PHE A 99 37.61 -42.70 -4.16
CA PHE A 99 37.33 -42.49 -2.74
C PHE A 99 36.13 -41.58 -2.56
N GLY A 100 35.43 -41.76 -1.45
CA GLY A 100 34.40 -40.85 -0.96
C GLY A 100 34.69 -40.45 0.47
N ARG A 101 34.34 -39.22 0.83
CA ARG A 101 34.44 -38.67 2.18
C ARG A 101 33.24 -37.78 2.46
N ILE A 102 32.66 -37.89 3.65
CA ILE A 102 31.63 -37.00 4.16
C ILE A 102 32.13 -36.44 5.49
N ASP A 103 32.31 -35.12 5.55
CA ASP A 103 32.57 -34.38 6.78
C ASP A 103 31.26 -33.74 7.26
N ALA A 104 30.93 -33.88 8.53
CA ALA A 104 29.74 -33.29 9.14
C ALA A 104 30.12 -32.49 10.39
N HIS A 105 29.65 -31.25 10.46
CA HIS A 105 29.81 -30.33 11.57
C HIS A 105 28.45 -29.87 12.07
N VAL A 106 28.14 -30.18 13.32
CA VAL A 106 26.97 -29.63 14.01
C VAL A 106 27.44 -28.58 14.98
N PHE A 107 26.84 -27.39 14.95
CA PHE A 107 27.12 -26.31 15.89
C PHE A 107 25.84 -25.82 16.57
N GLN A 108 25.82 -25.88 17.90
CA GLN A 108 24.75 -25.38 18.76
C GLN A 108 25.27 -24.20 19.58
N PRO A 109 24.80 -22.96 19.33
CA PRO A 109 25.13 -21.83 20.17
C PRO A 109 24.63 -22.05 21.61
N LEU A 110 25.51 -21.88 22.58
CA LEU A 110 25.17 -21.95 24.01
C LEU A 110 24.99 -20.55 24.57
N TYR A 111 25.93 -19.66 24.26
CA TYR A 111 25.90 -18.29 24.76
C TYR A 111 26.56 -17.32 23.78
N THR A 112 25.83 -16.27 23.38
CA THR A 112 26.27 -15.34 22.34
C THR A 112 26.23 -13.88 22.80
N PHE A 113 26.22 -13.61 24.12
CA PHE A 113 26.19 -12.25 24.70
C PHE A 113 25.09 -11.35 24.10
N GLY A 114 23.93 -11.93 23.77
CA GLY A 114 22.79 -11.19 23.23
C GLY A 114 22.78 -11.01 21.70
N LYS A 115 23.80 -11.45 20.95
CA LYS A 115 23.86 -11.32 19.47
C LYS A 115 22.60 -11.83 18.79
N ILE A 116 22.11 -13.02 19.17
CA ILE A 116 20.92 -13.64 18.59
C ILE A 116 19.64 -13.01 19.18
N ALA A 117 19.64 -12.78 20.50
CA ALA A 117 18.47 -12.24 21.21
C ALA A 117 18.07 -10.86 20.70
N HIS A 118 19.03 -9.94 20.55
CA HIS A 118 18.78 -8.60 20.07
C HIS A 118 18.35 -8.59 18.60
N ARG A 119 18.96 -9.40 17.72
CA ARG A 119 18.54 -9.54 16.32
C ARG A 119 17.12 -10.08 16.19
N LYS A 120 16.76 -11.10 16.99
CA LYS A 120 15.40 -11.63 17.05
C LYS A 120 14.41 -10.55 17.48
N LYS A 121 14.69 -9.84 18.58
CA LYS A 121 13.80 -8.76 19.06
C LYS A 121 13.69 -7.62 18.04
N ALA A 122 14.79 -7.25 17.38
CA ALA A 122 14.77 -6.23 16.33
C ALA A 122 13.89 -6.66 15.15
N ALA A 123 14.00 -7.92 14.72
CA ALA A 123 13.15 -8.48 13.67
C ALA A 123 11.66 -8.50 14.08
N TYR A 124 11.36 -8.74 15.35
CA TYR A 124 9.98 -8.65 15.86
C TYR A 124 9.41 -7.23 15.75
N HIS A 125 10.16 -6.21 16.19
CA HIS A 125 9.74 -4.81 16.02
C HIS A 125 9.60 -4.43 14.54
N ASN A 126 10.43 -5.00 13.66
CA ASN A 126 10.27 -4.81 12.21
C ASN A 126 8.95 -5.39 11.67
N ILE A 127 8.42 -6.47 12.25
CA ILE A 127 7.05 -6.95 11.93
C ILE A 127 6.04 -5.85 12.25
N LYS A 128 6.15 -5.20 13.40
CA LYS A 128 5.25 -4.11 13.82
C LYS A 128 5.34 -2.88 12.91
N VAL A 129 6.54 -2.54 12.42
CA VAL A 129 6.73 -1.52 11.39
C VAL A 129 5.95 -1.91 10.12
N LYS A 130 6.09 -3.14 9.64
CA LYS A 130 5.39 -3.62 8.44
C LYS A 130 3.88 -3.69 8.63
N GLU A 131 3.39 -4.07 9.81
CA GLU A 131 1.96 -4.04 10.13
C GLU A 131 1.40 -2.60 10.05
N ALA A 132 2.13 -1.62 10.58
CA ALA A 132 1.73 -0.21 10.47
C ALA A 132 1.82 0.31 9.02
N GLN A 133 2.77 -0.18 8.22
CA GLN A 133 2.84 0.15 6.78
C GLN A 133 1.61 -0.37 6.01
N VAL A 134 1.02 -1.50 6.41
CA VAL A 134 -0.25 -1.99 5.83
C VAL A 134 -1.38 -0.99 6.12
N GLU A 135 -1.44 -0.46 7.34
CA GLU A 135 -2.45 0.53 7.73
C GLU A 135 -2.34 1.82 6.92
N GLU A 136 -1.11 2.32 6.73
CA GLU A 136 -0.84 3.45 5.83
C GLU A 136 -1.37 3.17 4.41
N LYS A 137 -1.11 1.96 3.90
CA LYS A 137 -1.55 1.59 2.56
C LYS A 137 -3.06 1.41 2.43
N LYS A 138 -3.75 0.98 3.48
CA LYS A 138 -5.23 1.05 3.54
C LYS A 138 -5.71 2.50 3.37
N GLY A 139 -5.07 3.45 4.07
CA GLY A 139 -5.38 4.88 3.96
C GLY A 139 -5.21 5.45 2.55
N ASP A 140 -4.16 5.04 1.82
CA ASP A 140 -3.97 5.40 0.41
C ASP A 140 -5.12 4.91 -0.48
N VAL A 141 -5.50 3.64 -0.35
CA VAL A 141 -6.56 3.03 -1.17
C VAL A 141 -7.90 3.72 -0.91
N ILE A 142 -8.20 4.03 0.35
CA ILE A 142 -9.42 4.77 0.73
C ILE A 142 -9.45 6.15 0.08
N TRP A 143 -8.31 6.85 0.08
CA TRP A 143 -8.18 8.16 -0.55
C TRP A 143 -8.41 8.11 -2.06
N ASP A 144 -7.75 7.18 -2.75
CA ASP A 144 -7.88 7.03 -4.21
C ASP A 144 -9.30 6.62 -4.60
N LEU A 145 -9.92 5.70 -3.85
CA LEU A 145 -11.31 5.31 -4.07
C LEU A 145 -12.27 6.47 -3.82
N SER A 146 -12.09 7.22 -2.74
CA SER A 146 -12.95 8.37 -2.41
C SER A 146 -12.89 9.46 -3.49
N ARG A 147 -11.69 9.68 -4.07
CA ARG A 147 -11.50 10.58 -5.21
C ARG A 147 -12.28 10.13 -6.43
N ALA A 148 -12.18 8.85 -6.79
CA ALA A 148 -12.93 8.30 -7.91
C ALA A 148 -14.44 8.34 -7.65
N TYR A 149 -14.87 7.98 -6.44
CA TYR A 149 -16.28 7.97 -6.02
C TYR A 149 -16.92 9.36 -6.09
N TYR A 150 -16.35 10.36 -5.41
CA TYR A 150 -16.92 11.70 -5.45
C TYR A 150 -16.75 12.36 -6.82
N GLY A 151 -15.70 12.00 -7.56
CA GLY A 151 -15.50 12.45 -8.95
C GLY A 151 -16.57 11.92 -9.90
N LEU A 152 -17.01 10.66 -9.71
CA LEU A 152 -18.13 10.08 -10.46
C LEU A 152 -19.43 10.84 -10.19
N ILE A 153 -19.75 11.10 -8.92
CA ILE A 153 -20.97 11.83 -8.55
C ILE A 153 -20.93 13.25 -9.13
N LEU A 154 -19.79 13.96 -9.00
CA LEU A 154 -19.60 15.28 -9.60
C LEU A 154 -19.85 15.26 -11.12
N ALA A 155 -19.28 14.27 -11.81
CA ALA A 155 -19.43 14.13 -13.26
C ALA A 155 -20.89 13.84 -13.66
N GLN A 156 -21.58 12.96 -12.92
CA GLN A 156 -23.00 12.67 -13.14
C GLN A 156 -23.89 13.89 -12.91
N GLN A 157 -23.61 14.68 -11.86
CA GLN A 157 -24.30 15.95 -11.62
C GLN A 157 -24.03 16.94 -12.75
N GLY A 158 -22.78 17.04 -13.21
CA GLY A 158 -22.41 17.88 -14.37
C GLY A 158 -23.19 17.53 -15.64
N ILE A 159 -23.38 16.25 -15.94
CA ILE A 159 -24.22 15.79 -17.07
C ILE A 159 -25.66 16.28 -16.90
N GLY A 160 -26.21 16.17 -15.68
CA GLY A 160 -27.53 16.71 -15.34
C GLY A 160 -27.64 18.21 -15.58
N GLU A 161 -26.65 18.99 -15.11
CA GLU A 161 -26.62 20.45 -15.30
C GLU A 161 -26.51 20.86 -16.77
N VAL A 162 -25.74 20.14 -17.58
CA VAL A 162 -25.65 20.42 -19.02
C VAL A 162 -27.00 20.16 -19.70
N LYS A 163 -27.71 19.11 -19.30
CA LYS A 163 -29.06 18.83 -19.82
C LYS A 163 -30.03 19.97 -19.49
N ASP A 164 -30.02 20.46 -18.26
CA ASP A 164 -30.86 21.59 -17.84
C ASP A 164 -30.47 22.89 -18.56
N ALA A 165 -29.17 23.14 -18.72
CA ALA A 165 -28.67 24.31 -19.45
C ALA A 165 -29.08 24.29 -20.93
N ARG A 166 -29.09 23.13 -21.58
CA ARG A 166 -29.57 22.98 -22.96
C ARG A 166 -31.06 23.32 -23.10
N VAL A 167 -31.89 22.97 -22.11
CA VAL A 167 -33.31 23.36 -22.09
C VAL A 167 -33.46 24.88 -22.02
N TYR A 168 -32.67 25.55 -21.17
CA TYR A 168 -32.67 27.02 -21.12
C TYR A 168 -32.25 27.64 -22.46
N LEU A 169 -31.18 27.14 -23.10
CA LEU A 169 -30.73 27.65 -24.39
C LEU A 169 -31.74 27.42 -25.51
N SER A 170 -32.43 26.26 -25.53
CA SER A 170 -33.48 26.00 -26.53
C SER A 170 -34.65 26.98 -26.39
N ASP A 171 -35.10 27.24 -25.15
CA ASP A 171 -36.17 28.20 -24.89
C ASP A 171 -35.77 29.63 -25.31
N ILE A 172 -34.51 30.00 -25.07
CA ILE A 172 -33.95 31.29 -25.47
C ILE A 172 -33.86 31.39 -27.01
N ARG A 173 -33.44 30.32 -27.70
CA ARG A 173 -33.40 30.25 -29.17
C ARG A 173 -34.78 30.45 -29.78
N GLU A 174 -35.79 29.75 -29.28
CA GLU A 174 -37.16 29.89 -29.77
C GLU A 174 -37.69 31.32 -29.65
N ARG A 175 -37.34 32.01 -28.55
CA ARG A 175 -37.68 33.44 -28.35
C ARG A 175 -37.00 34.33 -29.40
N ILE A 176 -35.68 34.17 -29.59
CA ILE A 176 -34.92 34.94 -30.59
C ILE A 176 -35.49 34.73 -31.99
N ASP A 177 -35.69 33.48 -32.41
CA ASP A 177 -36.18 33.15 -33.74
C ASP A 177 -37.58 33.68 -34.03
N ARG A 178 -38.42 33.77 -33.00
CA ARG A 178 -39.74 34.38 -33.11
C ARG A 178 -39.65 35.90 -33.28
N LEU A 179 -38.84 36.57 -32.46
CA LEU A 179 -38.71 38.03 -32.47
C LEU A 179 -37.98 38.54 -33.73
N LEU A 180 -36.99 37.81 -34.25
CA LEU A 180 -36.35 38.10 -35.53
C LEU A 180 -37.33 38.02 -36.70
N ARG A 181 -38.19 36.98 -36.73
CA ARG A 181 -39.25 36.85 -37.76
C ARG A 181 -40.26 37.99 -37.71
N LEU A 182 -40.49 38.55 -36.53
CA LEU A 182 -41.37 39.70 -36.33
C LEU A 182 -40.67 41.05 -36.58
N GLY A 183 -39.37 41.06 -36.89
CA GLY A 183 -38.60 42.29 -37.09
C GLY A 183 -38.43 43.13 -35.83
N SER A 184 -38.50 42.51 -34.64
CA SER A 184 -38.39 43.23 -33.37
C SER A 184 -36.96 43.75 -33.14
N PRO A 185 -36.78 45.03 -32.76
CA PRO A 185 -35.45 45.57 -32.43
C PRO A 185 -34.88 45.03 -31.10
N ALA A 186 -35.63 44.22 -30.36
CA ALA A 186 -35.20 43.65 -29.07
C ALA A 186 -34.14 42.54 -29.20
N VAL A 187 -33.95 41.98 -30.40
CA VAL A 187 -32.98 40.91 -30.70
C VAL A 187 -32.23 41.22 -32.00
N GLN A 188 -31.04 40.67 -32.15
CA GLN A 188 -30.18 40.81 -33.33
C GLN A 188 -29.77 39.44 -33.87
N GLU A 189 -29.40 39.37 -35.16
CA GLU A 189 -28.87 38.13 -35.75
C GLU A 189 -27.59 37.66 -35.02
N SER A 190 -26.82 38.60 -34.47
CA SER A 190 -25.65 38.30 -33.64
C SER A 190 -25.96 37.52 -32.36
N ASP A 191 -27.19 37.60 -31.85
CA ASP A 191 -27.62 36.81 -30.68
C ASP A 191 -27.70 35.31 -31.00
N ARG A 192 -27.92 34.92 -32.27
CA ARG A 192 -27.81 33.51 -32.70
C ARG A 192 -26.38 33.01 -32.60
N TYR A 193 -25.39 33.80 -33.03
CA TYR A 193 -23.99 33.42 -32.89
C TYR A 193 -23.58 33.27 -31.42
N ARG A 194 -24.15 34.09 -30.51
CA ARG A 194 -23.94 33.92 -29.06
C ARG A 194 -24.53 32.61 -28.54
N LEU A 195 -25.73 32.24 -28.98
CA LEU A 195 -26.33 30.94 -28.64
C LEU A 195 -25.45 29.78 -29.10
N ASP A 196 -25.01 29.79 -30.36
CA ASP A 196 -24.18 28.72 -30.92
C ASP A 196 -22.83 28.62 -30.17
N MET A 197 -22.27 29.75 -29.73
CA MET A 197 -21.09 29.79 -28.86
C MET A 197 -21.35 29.12 -27.49
N TYR A 198 -22.47 29.42 -26.83
CA TYR A 198 -22.82 28.78 -25.56
C TYR A 198 -23.12 27.29 -25.73
N GLU A 199 -23.77 26.87 -26.81
CA GLU A 199 -23.99 25.46 -27.12
C GLU A 199 -22.69 24.70 -27.34
N GLY A 200 -21.76 25.24 -28.13
CA GLY A 200 -20.44 24.63 -28.29
C GLY A 200 -19.69 24.51 -26.95
N THR A 201 -19.89 25.46 -26.04
CA THR A 201 -19.33 25.40 -24.69
C THR A 201 -19.99 24.31 -23.84
N LEU A 202 -21.32 24.16 -23.91
CA LEU A 202 -22.04 23.07 -23.24
C LEU A 202 -21.67 21.70 -23.81
N ASP A 203 -21.46 21.57 -25.12
CA ASP A 203 -21.02 20.33 -25.75
C ASP A 203 -19.64 19.90 -25.27
N LYS A 204 -18.72 20.87 -25.15
CA LYS A 204 -17.41 20.62 -24.52
C LYS A 204 -17.59 20.10 -23.09
N PHE A 205 -18.38 20.78 -22.26
CA PHE A 205 -18.60 20.37 -20.87
C PHE A 205 -19.31 19.01 -20.74
N ALA A 206 -20.27 18.71 -21.61
CA ALA A 206 -20.90 17.39 -21.68
C ALA A 206 -19.86 16.31 -21.96
N ALA A 207 -19.00 16.51 -22.96
CA ALA A 207 -17.95 15.54 -23.30
C ALA A 207 -16.97 15.32 -22.13
N GLU A 208 -16.55 16.40 -21.45
CA GLU A 208 -15.68 16.32 -20.26
C GLU A 208 -16.35 15.57 -19.10
N ALA A 209 -17.63 15.85 -18.82
CA ALA A 209 -18.37 15.19 -17.75
C ALA A 209 -18.67 13.72 -18.08
N GLU A 210 -19.04 13.40 -19.31
CA GLU A 210 -19.29 12.02 -19.75
C GLU A 210 -18.03 11.16 -19.69
N GLU A 211 -16.90 11.64 -20.22
CA GLU A 211 -15.64 10.92 -20.13
C GLU A 211 -15.12 10.86 -18.70
N GLY A 212 -15.26 11.95 -17.93
CA GLY A 212 -14.94 11.97 -16.50
C GLY A 212 -15.70 10.90 -15.71
N ALA A 213 -17.01 10.76 -15.95
CA ALA A 213 -17.84 9.72 -15.35
C ALA A 213 -17.37 8.31 -15.76
N LYS A 214 -17.09 8.07 -17.05
CA LYS A 214 -16.59 6.78 -17.53
C LYS A 214 -15.26 6.40 -16.89
N VAL A 215 -14.32 7.35 -16.79
CA VAL A 215 -13.00 7.13 -16.17
C VAL A 215 -13.14 6.86 -14.67
N ALA A 216 -13.91 7.67 -13.96
CA ALA A 216 -14.15 7.50 -12.53
C ALA A 216 -14.81 6.15 -12.23
N TYR A 217 -15.81 5.75 -13.02
CA TYR A 217 -16.47 4.46 -12.89
C TYR A 217 -15.51 3.27 -13.12
N LYS A 218 -14.68 3.34 -14.18
CA LYS A 218 -13.65 2.33 -14.44
C LYS A 218 -12.61 2.26 -13.31
N ALA A 219 -12.22 3.40 -12.74
CA ALA A 219 -11.30 3.44 -11.61
C ALA A 219 -11.89 2.75 -10.38
N ILE A 220 -13.18 2.98 -10.06
CA ILE A 220 -13.86 2.29 -8.95
C ILE A 220 -13.90 0.77 -9.19
N LYS A 221 -14.28 0.31 -10.40
CA LYS A 221 -14.27 -1.12 -10.75
C LYS A 221 -12.88 -1.73 -10.58
N SER A 222 -11.85 -1.04 -11.08
CA SER A 222 -10.46 -1.49 -10.94
C SER A 222 -9.96 -1.56 -9.49
N LEU A 223 -10.50 -0.71 -8.60
CA LEU A 223 -10.13 -0.70 -7.18
C LEU A 223 -10.90 -1.73 -6.35
N THR A 224 -12.07 -2.18 -6.82
CA THR A 224 -13.00 -3.03 -6.07
C THR A 224 -13.11 -4.46 -6.62
N ASP A 225 -12.64 -4.73 -7.84
CA ASP A 225 -12.82 -6.00 -8.58
C ASP A 225 -14.29 -6.37 -8.78
N TYR A 226 -15.17 -5.37 -8.78
CA TYR A 226 -16.58 -5.57 -8.98
C TYR A 226 -16.92 -5.49 -10.47
N ASP A 227 -17.09 -6.65 -11.10
CA ASP A 227 -17.31 -6.75 -12.56
C ASP A 227 -18.74 -6.41 -13.00
N LYS A 228 -19.72 -6.49 -12.10
CA LYS A 228 -21.13 -6.19 -12.42
C LYS A 228 -21.36 -4.68 -12.48
N ASP A 229 -22.49 -4.30 -13.05
CA ASP A 229 -22.92 -2.90 -13.04
C ASP A 229 -23.50 -2.50 -11.68
N PHE A 230 -23.23 -1.27 -11.29
CA PHE A 230 -23.72 -0.66 -10.06
C PHE A 230 -23.98 0.84 -10.29
N GLN A 231 -24.70 1.44 -9.37
CA GLN A 231 -24.95 2.87 -9.34
C GLN A 231 -24.36 3.47 -8.05
N VAL A 232 -24.13 4.77 -8.09
CA VAL A 232 -23.80 5.58 -6.90
C VAL A 232 -24.93 6.59 -6.69
N PRO A 233 -25.12 7.11 -5.47
CA PRO A 233 -26.05 8.20 -5.21
C PRO A 233 -25.81 9.38 -6.17
N LEU A 234 -26.89 9.96 -6.71
CA LEU A 234 -26.80 11.11 -7.60
C LEU A 234 -26.46 12.42 -6.87
N GLU A 235 -26.65 12.46 -5.55
CA GLU A 235 -26.45 13.66 -4.75
C GLU A 235 -25.45 13.44 -3.63
N LEU A 236 -24.55 14.41 -3.50
CA LEU A 236 -23.61 14.47 -2.37
C LEU A 236 -24.34 14.96 -1.11
N PRO A 237 -24.02 14.40 0.07
CA PRO A 237 -24.59 14.89 1.33
C PRO A 237 -24.28 16.36 1.56
N GLN A 238 -25.22 17.06 2.20
CA GLN A 238 -25.05 18.46 2.55
C GLN A 238 -23.83 18.67 3.47
N PRO A 239 -23.05 19.74 3.23
CA PRO A 239 -21.84 19.98 3.99
C PRO A 239 -22.18 20.45 5.41
N SER A 240 -21.45 19.93 6.40
CA SER A 240 -21.53 20.31 7.81
C SER A 240 -20.21 20.89 8.30
N ALA A 241 -20.28 21.79 9.30
CA ALA A 241 -19.09 22.33 9.93
C ALA A 241 -18.27 21.21 10.59
N PRO A 242 -16.93 21.32 10.64
CA PRO A 242 -16.10 20.39 11.40
C PRO A 242 -16.61 20.27 12.86
N PRO A 243 -16.82 19.05 13.37
CA PRO A 243 -17.43 18.84 14.69
C PRO A 243 -16.50 19.17 15.86
N ALA A 244 -15.18 19.27 15.63
CA ALA A 244 -14.18 19.50 16.66
C ALA A 244 -13.16 20.58 16.26
N ALA A 245 -12.44 21.12 17.24
CA ALA A 245 -11.37 22.07 17.04
C ALA A 245 -10.10 21.41 16.45
N LEU A 246 -9.18 22.22 15.93
CA LEU A 246 -7.94 21.74 15.29
C LEU A 246 -7.10 20.90 16.26
N GLU A 247 -7.02 21.31 17.51
CA GLU A 247 -6.22 20.68 18.55
C GLU A 247 -6.61 19.21 18.75
N HIS A 248 -7.91 18.91 18.68
CA HIS A 248 -8.42 17.54 18.75
C HIS A 248 -7.90 16.67 17.60
N TYR A 249 -7.86 17.20 16.39
CA TYR A 249 -7.36 16.47 15.22
C TYR A 249 -5.84 16.27 15.28
N VAL A 250 -5.10 17.25 15.80
CA VAL A 250 -3.64 17.13 16.01
C VAL A 250 -3.34 16.05 17.04
N GLU A 251 -4.05 16.02 18.16
CA GLU A 251 -3.92 14.96 19.18
C GLU A 251 -4.21 13.58 18.59
N LYS A 252 -5.32 13.44 17.85
CA LYS A 252 -5.65 12.18 17.16
C LYS A 252 -4.61 11.76 16.15
N ALA A 253 -3.99 12.70 15.44
CA ALA A 253 -2.92 12.40 14.49
C ALA A 253 -1.69 11.80 15.18
N LEU A 254 -1.32 12.28 16.36
CA LEU A 254 -0.20 11.72 17.13
C LEU A 254 -0.47 10.29 17.60
N ASP A 255 -1.73 9.95 17.90
CA ASP A 255 -2.11 8.62 18.39
C ASP A 255 -2.39 7.60 17.27
N LEU A 256 -3.06 8.02 16.20
CA LEU A 256 -3.66 7.11 15.22
C LEU A 256 -2.86 6.99 13.92
N ARG A 257 -1.95 7.91 13.61
CA ARG A 257 -1.19 7.83 12.35
C ARG A 257 -0.25 6.61 12.34
N PRO A 258 -0.34 5.76 11.32
CA PRO A 258 0.54 4.59 11.22
C PRO A 258 2.03 4.94 11.18
N GLU A 259 2.40 6.10 10.64
CA GLU A 259 3.77 6.57 10.55
C GLU A 259 4.42 6.73 11.93
N PHE A 260 3.67 7.12 12.97
CA PHE A 260 4.19 7.15 14.34
C PHE A 260 4.43 5.76 14.92
N ALA A 261 3.54 4.80 14.62
CA ALA A 261 3.76 3.41 14.99
C ALA A 261 5.00 2.84 14.28
N GLN A 262 5.18 3.13 12.98
CA GLN A 262 6.38 2.77 12.23
C GLN A 262 7.65 3.39 12.83
N LEU A 263 7.63 4.68 13.16
CA LEU A 263 8.77 5.36 13.76
C LEU A 263 9.11 4.80 15.15
N LYS A 264 8.11 4.60 16.01
CA LYS A 264 8.28 4.06 17.37
C LYS A 264 8.90 2.67 17.34
N GLU A 265 8.31 1.76 16.59
CA GLU A 265 8.77 0.37 16.49
C GLU A 265 10.10 0.28 15.74
N GLY A 266 10.29 1.11 14.70
CA GLY A 266 11.54 1.23 13.98
C GLY A 266 12.70 1.72 14.84
N LEU A 267 12.46 2.67 15.74
CA LEU A 267 13.46 3.15 16.70
C LEU A 267 13.88 2.04 17.68
N GLU A 268 12.93 1.28 18.22
CA GLU A 268 13.24 0.14 19.08
C GLU A 268 14.00 -0.96 18.32
N ALA A 269 13.61 -1.27 17.08
CA ALA A 269 14.34 -2.18 16.21
C ALA A 269 15.79 -1.72 15.99
N ARG A 270 16.00 -0.44 15.68
CA ARG A 270 17.34 0.14 15.46
C ARG A 270 18.19 0.15 16.72
N LYS A 271 17.64 0.49 17.88
CA LYS A 271 18.34 0.39 19.17
C LYS A 271 18.84 -1.03 19.42
N LEU A 272 17.99 -2.03 19.20
CA LEU A 272 18.34 -3.43 19.36
C LEU A 272 19.42 -3.88 18.37
N LEU A 273 19.42 -3.38 17.13
CA LEU A 273 20.48 -3.63 16.17
C LEU A 273 21.82 -3.02 16.59
N VAL A 274 21.82 -1.85 17.24
CA VAL A 274 23.04 -1.28 17.85
C VAL A 274 23.58 -2.20 18.95
N GLU A 275 22.71 -2.69 19.83
CA GLU A 275 23.13 -3.64 20.88
C GLU A 275 23.61 -4.97 20.31
N ALA A 276 22.99 -5.48 19.24
CA ALA A 276 23.47 -6.65 18.52
C ALA A 276 24.87 -6.44 17.91
N ALA A 277 25.11 -5.28 17.31
CA ALA A 277 26.43 -4.93 16.74
C ALA A 277 27.49 -4.76 17.85
N LYS A 278 27.12 -4.22 19.02
CA LYS A 278 28.01 -4.20 20.18
C LYS A 278 28.33 -5.60 20.69
N ALA A 279 27.32 -6.48 20.73
CA ALA A 279 27.47 -7.86 21.15
C ALA A 279 28.44 -8.64 20.27
N ASP A 280 28.54 -8.29 18.97
CA ASP A 280 29.48 -8.92 18.01
C ASP A 280 30.95 -8.86 18.47
N ARG A 281 31.33 -7.91 19.33
CA ARG A 281 32.67 -7.79 19.94
C ARG A 281 33.02 -8.93 20.90
N TRP A 282 32.02 -9.60 21.45
CA TRP A 282 32.20 -10.65 22.44
C TRP A 282 32.29 -12.02 21.78
N PRO A 283 33.01 -12.98 22.37
CA PRO A 283 33.06 -14.34 21.86
C PRO A 283 31.68 -15.02 21.92
N SER A 284 31.43 -15.97 21.02
CA SER A 284 30.27 -16.86 21.10
C SER A 284 30.74 -18.24 21.56
N PHE A 285 30.10 -18.79 22.60
CA PHE A 285 30.34 -20.15 23.08
C PHE A 285 29.34 -21.11 22.42
N PHE A 286 29.82 -22.26 21.99
CA PHE A 286 29.02 -23.26 21.30
C PHE A 286 29.42 -24.69 21.67
N LEU A 287 28.45 -25.60 21.56
CA LEU A 287 28.68 -27.04 21.56
C LEU A 287 28.80 -27.49 20.11
N GLY A 288 29.92 -28.13 19.78
CA GLY A 288 30.20 -28.67 18.45
C GLY A 288 30.18 -30.20 18.46
N LEU A 289 29.76 -30.79 17.36
CA LEU A 289 29.97 -32.21 17.05
C LEU A 289 30.64 -32.27 15.68
N LYS A 290 31.85 -32.81 15.61
CA LYS A 290 32.58 -33.01 14.37
C LYS A 290 32.69 -34.49 14.09
N GLY A 291 32.32 -34.89 12.88
CA GLY A 291 32.51 -36.25 12.41
C GLY A 291 32.94 -36.30 10.96
N ALA A 292 33.65 -37.36 10.61
CA ALA A 292 34.01 -37.66 9.23
C ALA A 292 33.85 -39.15 8.97
N TYR A 293 33.45 -39.49 7.75
CA TYR A 293 33.40 -40.86 7.25
C TYR A 293 34.00 -40.89 5.85
N ALA A 294 35.08 -41.63 5.65
CA ALA A 294 35.79 -41.73 4.39
C ALA A 294 36.13 -43.19 4.06
N GLY A 295 36.09 -43.53 2.78
CA GLY A 295 36.47 -44.85 2.28
C GLY A 295 37.09 -44.80 0.88
N ALA A 296 38.17 -45.56 0.69
CA ALA A 296 38.85 -45.79 -0.58
C ALA A 296 39.14 -47.30 -0.76
N PRO A 297 38.42 -48.01 -1.65
CA PRO A 297 38.54 -49.48 -1.79
C PRO A 297 39.93 -49.98 -2.18
N GLY A 298 40.71 -49.18 -2.92
CA GLY A 298 42.07 -49.56 -3.33
C GLY A 298 43.15 -49.28 -2.28
N ARG A 299 42.76 -48.84 -1.07
CA ARG A 299 43.68 -48.45 -0.01
C ARG A 299 43.39 -49.26 1.26
N GLN A 300 44.33 -50.11 1.66
CA GLN A 300 44.21 -50.94 2.84
C GLN A 300 44.34 -50.09 4.10
N THR A 301 43.35 -50.17 5.00
CA THR A 301 43.28 -49.33 6.18
C THR A 301 44.31 -49.73 7.24
N TRP A 302 44.91 -48.76 7.94
CA TRP A 302 45.68 -49.02 9.15
C TRP A 302 45.21 -48.05 10.23
N HIS A 303 44.57 -48.59 11.28
CA HIS A 303 44.18 -47.81 12.46
C HIS A 303 45.40 -47.61 13.36
N ASN A 304 46.05 -46.45 13.25
CA ASN A 304 47.18 -46.06 14.09
C ASN A 304 46.88 -44.69 14.73
N PRO A 305 46.87 -44.57 16.08
CA PRO A 305 46.67 -43.29 16.77
C PRO A 305 47.67 -42.18 16.39
N TYR A 306 48.84 -42.54 15.88
CA TYR A 306 49.90 -41.61 15.47
C TYR A 306 49.88 -41.27 13.97
N SER A 307 48.96 -41.84 13.19
CA SER A 307 48.85 -41.60 11.74
C SER A 307 47.39 -41.57 11.30
N GLU A 308 46.90 -40.38 10.94
CA GLU A 308 45.56 -40.21 10.37
C GLU A 308 45.53 -40.54 8.88
N ASP A 309 44.62 -41.43 8.46
CA ASP A 309 44.35 -41.70 7.03
C ASP A 309 43.15 -40.88 6.56
N TYR A 310 43.40 -39.81 5.80
CA TYR A 310 42.34 -38.95 5.24
C TYR A 310 41.32 -39.72 4.37
N PHE A 311 41.76 -40.78 3.68
CA PHE A 311 40.96 -41.52 2.70
C PHE A 311 40.15 -42.68 3.30
N ASN A 312 40.50 -43.11 4.50
CA ASN A 312 39.84 -44.19 5.23
C ASN A 312 39.77 -43.84 6.71
N THR A 313 38.80 -43.01 7.08
CA THR A 313 38.59 -42.58 8.47
C THR A 313 37.13 -42.64 8.84
N SER A 314 36.85 -42.90 10.10
CA SER A 314 35.52 -42.81 10.67
C SER A 314 35.64 -42.35 12.11
N TYR A 315 35.15 -41.15 12.39
CA TYR A 315 35.14 -40.63 13.75
C TYR A 315 33.97 -39.67 13.94
N ALA A 316 33.56 -39.52 15.20
CA ALA A 316 32.67 -38.46 15.65
C ALA A 316 33.06 -38.09 17.09
N PHE A 317 33.29 -36.81 17.34
CA PHE A 317 33.59 -36.34 18.69
C PHE A 317 32.89 -35.00 18.99
N PRO A 318 32.28 -34.87 20.19
CA PRO A 318 31.79 -33.59 20.66
C PRO A 318 32.95 -32.73 21.18
N TYR A 319 32.80 -31.41 21.08
CA TYR A 319 33.74 -30.45 21.65
C TYR A 319 33.02 -29.17 22.08
N LEU A 320 33.59 -28.48 23.06
CA LEU A 320 33.16 -27.13 23.42
C LEU A 320 34.09 -26.14 22.72
N GLY A 321 33.50 -25.16 22.04
CA GLY A 321 34.24 -24.18 21.26
C GLY A 321 33.86 -22.76 21.64
N MET A 322 34.82 -21.87 21.43
CA MET A 322 34.61 -20.43 21.48
C MET A 322 34.97 -19.85 20.11
N HIS A 323 34.05 -19.13 19.50
CA HIS A 323 34.28 -18.41 18.25
C HIS A 323 34.35 -16.91 18.53
N MET A 324 35.49 -16.30 18.22
CA MET A 324 35.73 -14.87 18.39
C MET A 324 36.23 -14.29 17.08
N HIS A 325 35.57 -13.25 16.58
CA HIS A 325 35.99 -12.56 15.38
C HIS A 325 36.85 -11.35 15.79
N LEU A 326 38.17 -11.49 15.65
CA LEU A 326 39.12 -10.41 15.88
C LEU A 326 39.28 -9.63 14.59
N ASP A 327 38.51 -8.55 14.46
CA ASP A 327 38.68 -7.60 13.39
C ASP A 327 39.33 -6.30 13.89
N PHE A 328 40.28 -5.77 13.13
CA PHE A 328 40.99 -4.54 13.48
C PHE A 328 40.22 -3.31 13.01
N GLY A 329 38.95 -3.19 13.41
CA GLY A 329 38.12 -2.00 13.19
C GLY A 329 36.81 -2.22 12.42
N ILE A 330 36.58 -3.41 11.85
CA ILE A 330 35.35 -3.70 11.09
C ILE A 330 34.12 -3.65 12.01
N THR A 331 34.17 -4.30 13.17
CA THR A 331 33.10 -4.27 14.17
C THR A 331 32.91 -2.86 14.73
N LYS A 332 33.99 -2.09 14.94
CA LYS A 332 33.89 -0.69 15.34
C LYS A 332 33.12 0.14 14.30
N ALA A 333 33.42 -0.05 13.01
CA ALA A 333 32.72 0.61 11.92
C ALA A 333 31.25 0.17 11.83
N LYS A 334 30.94 -1.12 11.96
CA LYS A 334 29.56 -1.65 11.99
C LYS A 334 28.73 -1.05 13.13
N ILE A 335 29.31 -0.90 14.32
CA ILE A 335 28.65 -0.22 15.44
C ILE A 335 28.41 1.25 15.12
N GLY A 336 29.40 1.93 14.52
CA GLY A 336 29.28 3.31 14.07
C GLY A 336 28.15 3.49 13.06
N GLN A 337 28.06 2.60 12.07
CA GLN A 337 26.98 2.56 11.08
C GLN A 337 25.62 2.38 11.76
N ALA A 338 25.46 1.38 12.62
CA ALA A 338 24.18 1.12 13.31
C ALA A 338 23.75 2.31 14.18
N LYS A 339 24.69 3.00 14.84
CA LYS A 339 24.42 4.23 15.60
C LYS A 339 24.00 5.39 14.70
N ALA A 340 24.65 5.55 13.55
CA ALA A 340 24.29 6.59 12.58
C ALA A 340 22.88 6.35 12.01
N GLU A 341 22.54 5.10 11.69
CA GLU A 341 21.19 4.72 11.23
C GLU A 341 20.12 4.95 12.32
N LEU A 342 20.44 4.69 13.58
CA LEU A 342 19.55 5.04 14.71
C LEU A 342 19.37 6.56 14.82
N GLN A 343 20.46 7.32 14.78
CA GLN A 343 20.41 8.79 14.85
C GLN A 343 19.64 9.40 13.68
N GLN A 344 19.79 8.84 12.47
CA GLN A 344 19.02 9.24 11.30
C GLN A 344 17.53 9.09 11.57
N LEU A 345 17.10 7.94 12.11
CA LEU A 345 15.69 7.70 12.42
C LEU A 345 15.17 8.61 13.55
N GLN A 346 16.00 8.92 14.55
CA GLN A 346 15.66 9.89 15.60
C GLN A 346 15.46 11.30 15.04
N ASN A 347 16.31 11.72 14.10
CA ASN A 347 16.16 13.01 13.44
C ASN A 347 14.90 13.04 12.56
N MET A 348 14.60 11.95 11.85
CA MET A 348 13.34 11.80 11.10
C MET A 348 12.10 11.88 12.00
N GLN A 349 12.17 11.32 13.22
CA GLN A 349 11.11 11.46 14.21
C GLN A 349 10.89 12.92 14.60
N GLY A 350 11.96 13.69 14.84
CA GLY A 350 11.88 15.12 15.11
C GLY A 350 11.19 15.89 13.98
N THR A 351 11.56 15.60 12.73
CA THR A 351 10.91 16.18 11.54
C THR A 351 9.43 15.81 11.47
N ALA A 352 9.08 14.55 11.72
CA ALA A 352 7.69 14.09 11.70
C ALA A 352 6.82 14.77 12.77
N LEU A 353 7.35 14.93 13.99
CA LEU A 353 6.67 15.62 15.09
C LEU A 353 6.38 17.10 14.79
N MET A 354 7.25 17.76 14.01
CA MET A 354 7.03 19.15 13.58
C MET A 354 6.13 19.25 12.34
N GLY A 355 6.25 18.31 11.40
CA GLY A 355 5.54 18.34 10.12
C GLY A 355 4.08 17.88 10.17
N ILE A 356 3.78 16.85 10.98
CA ILE A 356 2.44 16.26 11.05
C ILE A 356 1.38 17.27 11.55
N PRO A 357 1.62 18.08 12.59
CA PRO A 357 0.67 19.12 12.99
C PRO A 357 0.38 20.13 11.87
N VAL A 358 1.38 20.46 11.04
CA VAL A 358 1.22 21.36 9.89
C VAL A 358 0.34 20.71 8.82
N GLU A 359 0.58 19.45 8.49
CA GLU A 359 -0.25 18.70 7.53
C GLU A 359 -1.72 18.60 8.00
N VAL A 360 -1.94 18.32 9.28
CA VAL A 360 -3.28 18.29 9.88
C VAL A 360 -3.93 19.67 9.83
N ALA A 361 -3.18 20.74 10.15
CA ALA A 361 -3.68 22.11 10.08
C ALA A 361 -4.04 22.51 8.64
N GLN A 362 -3.25 22.09 7.65
CA GLN A 362 -3.56 22.30 6.23
C GLN A 362 -4.85 21.57 5.82
N ALA A 363 -4.98 20.29 6.16
CA ALA A 363 -6.16 19.50 5.85
C ALA A 363 -7.42 20.06 6.54
N TYR A 364 -7.33 20.41 7.82
CA TYR A 364 -8.42 21.04 8.58
C TYR A 364 -8.80 22.41 8.00
N GLY A 365 -7.80 23.23 7.66
CA GLY A 365 -7.99 24.50 6.97
C GLY A 365 -8.75 24.31 5.65
N LYS A 366 -8.40 23.28 4.88
CA LYS A 366 -9.09 22.96 3.62
C LYS A 366 -10.54 22.57 3.83
N VAL A 367 -10.87 21.77 4.84
CA VAL A 367 -12.26 21.45 5.18
C VAL A 367 -13.05 22.73 5.51
N LYS A 368 -12.49 23.61 6.34
CA LYS A 368 -13.15 24.85 6.76
C LYS A 368 -13.31 25.84 5.60
N GLU A 369 -12.31 25.93 4.73
CA GLU A 369 -12.34 26.73 3.51
C GLU A 369 -13.43 26.23 2.57
N SER A 370 -13.38 24.95 2.18
CA SER A 370 -14.35 24.33 1.26
C SER A 370 -15.76 24.42 1.82
N TYR A 371 -15.96 24.19 3.13
CA TYR A 371 -17.27 24.36 3.79
C TYR A 371 -17.85 25.76 3.57
N LYS A 372 -17.07 26.82 3.85
CA LYS A 372 -17.51 28.21 3.65
C LYS A 372 -17.73 28.52 2.17
N LYS A 373 -16.86 28.00 1.29
CA LYS A 373 -16.97 28.17 -0.16
C LYS A 373 -18.28 27.57 -0.67
N THR A 374 -18.63 26.35 -0.27
CA THR A 374 -19.89 25.70 -0.64
C THR A 374 -21.10 26.50 -0.17
N LEU A 375 -21.13 26.99 1.08
CA LEU A 375 -22.23 27.81 1.58
C LEU A 375 -22.39 29.16 0.84
N GLY A 376 -21.28 29.78 0.46
CA GLY A 376 -21.29 31.03 -0.30
C GLY A 376 -21.81 30.82 -1.72
N LEU A 377 -21.30 29.78 -2.40
CA LEU A 377 -21.69 29.43 -3.76
C LEU A 377 -23.11 28.89 -3.84
N ASP A 378 -23.60 28.21 -2.80
CA ASP A 378 -25.01 27.80 -2.69
C ASP A 378 -25.95 28.99 -2.87
N LYS A 379 -25.72 30.03 -2.06
CA LYS A 379 -26.48 31.28 -2.15
C LYS A 379 -26.27 31.99 -3.49
N ALA A 380 -25.06 31.96 -4.03
CA ALA A 380 -24.74 32.61 -5.30
C ALA A 380 -25.48 31.95 -6.47
N TYR A 381 -25.46 30.62 -6.59
CA TYR A 381 -26.14 29.92 -7.68
C TYR A 381 -27.67 30.03 -7.55
N VAL A 382 -28.22 29.95 -6.33
CA VAL A 382 -29.67 30.12 -6.12
C VAL A 382 -30.13 31.51 -6.53
N ASN A 383 -29.40 32.56 -6.15
CA ASN A 383 -29.74 33.93 -6.54
C ASN A 383 -29.49 34.19 -8.04
N ALA A 384 -28.45 33.63 -8.63
CA ALA A 384 -28.21 33.71 -10.07
C ALA A 384 -29.33 33.02 -10.87
N ARG A 385 -29.83 31.87 -10.40
CA ARG A 385 -31.00 31.21 -10.99
C ARG A 385 -32.25 32.10 -10.92
N ARG A 386 -32.50 32.72 -9.76
CA ARG A 386 -33.62 33.67 -9.61
C ARG A 386 -33.47 34.87 -10.54
N TRP A 387 -32.25 35.39 -10.68
CA TRP A 387 -31.96 36.48 -11.60
C TRP A 387 -32.24 36.08 -13.06
N LEU A 388 -31.75 34.91 -13.50
CA LEU A 388 -32.04 34.38 -14.84
C LEU A 388 -33.54 34.27 -15.11
N VAL A 389 -34.30 33.67 -14.19
CA VAL A 389 -35.76 33.54 -14.34
C VAL A 389 -36.46 34.91 -14.38
N THR A 390 -35.95 35.88 -13.62
CA THR A 390 -36.47 37.26 -13.60
C THR A 390 -36.19 37.98 -14.93
N GLU A 391 -34.98 37.87 -15.47
CA GLU A 391 -34.64 38.50 -16.76
C GLU A 391 -35.40 37.86 -17.92
N LEU A 392 -35.61 36.53 -17.89
CA LEU A 392 -36.48 35.84 -18.86
C LEU A 392 -37.91 36.41 -18.80
N SER A 393 -38.45 36.61 -17.60
CA SER A 393 -39.80 37.17 -17.41
C SER A 393 -39.90 38.63 -17.87
N ASN A 394 -38.92 39.46 -17.53
CA ASN A 394 -38.86 40.86 -17.96
C ASN A 394 -38.76 40.99 -19.48
N PHE A 395 -38.00 40.11 -20.12
CA PHE A 395 -37.89 40.05 -21.57
C PHE A 395 -39.20 39.62 -22.23
N ASP A 396 -39.89 38.62 -21.67
CA ASP A 396 -41.21 38.19 -22.14
C ASP A 396 -42.27 39.31 -22.00
N MET A 397 -42.13 40.20 -21.01
CA MET A 397 -42.97 41.40 -20.84
C MET A 397 -42.55 42.60 -21.71
N GLY A 398 -41.46 42.48 -22.48
CA GLY A 398 -40.95 43.54 -23.37
C GLY A 398 -40.21 44.69 -22.67
N ILE A 399 -39.88 44.55 -21.38
CA ILE A 399 -39.14 45.55 -20.59
C ILE A 399 -37.67 45.16 -20.33
N GLY A 400 -37.30 43.91 -20.63
CA GLY A 400 -35.95 43.37 -20.49
C GLY A 400 -35.11 43.46 -21.77
N LYS A 401 -33.79 43.25 -21.62
CA LYS A 401 -32.83 43.18 -22.75
C LYS A 401 -32.27 41.78 -22.89
N MET A 402 -32.05 41.33 -24.13
CA MET A 402 -31.48 40.02 -24.43
C MET A 402 -30.10 39.82 -23.77
N ASP A 403 -29.30 40.87 -23.73
CA ASP A 403 -27.97 40.83 -23.10
C ASP A 403 -28.02 40.48 -21.61
N ASN A 404 -29.04 40.94 -20.87
CA ASN A 404 -29.21 40.60 -19.46
C ASN A 404 -29.47 39.10 -19.27
N ILE A 405 -30.23 38.47 -20.17
CA ILE A 405 -30.50 37.03 -20.13
C ILE A 405 -29.19 36.26 -20.29
N PHE A 406 -28.39 36.60 -21.30
CA PHE A 406 -27.10 35.93 -21.53
C PHE A 406 -26.15 36.10 -20.34
N GLN A 407 -26.06 37.31 -19.78
CA GLN A 407 -25.26 37.56 -18.58
C GLN A 407 -25.75 36.73 -17.38
N ALA A 408 -27.06 36.69 -17.15
CA ALA A 408 -27.64 35.91 -16.05
C ALA A 408 -27.44 34.40 -16.26
N PHE A 409 -27.56 33.90 -17.49
CA PHE A 409 -27.32 32.50 -17.85
C PHE A 409 -25.86 32.10 -17.62
N GLU A 410 -24.92 32.91 -18.09
CA GLU A 410 -23.48 32.68 -17.90
C GLU A 410 -23.13 32.63 -16.40
N ARG A 411 -23.63 33.60 -15.61
CA ARG A 411 -23.38 33.63 -14.17
C ARG A 411 -24.03 32.47 -13.43
N TYR A 412 -25.24 32.08 -13.82
CA TYR A 412 -25.90 30.89 -13.26
C TYR A 412 -25.06 29.63 -13.51
N GLY A 413 -24.65 29.39 -14.77
CA GLY A 413 -23.84 28.24 -15.14
C GLY A 413 -22.50 28.22 -14.40
N GLN A 414 -21.81 29.37 -14.33
CA GLN A 414 -20.55 29.51 -13.60
C GLN A 414 -20.71 29.17 -12.11
N PHE A 415 -21.65 29.80 -11.40
CA PHE A 415 -21.83 29.57 -9.96
C PHE A 415 -22.34 28.16 -9.66
N ARG A 416 -23.12 27.55 -10.55
CA ARG A 416 -23.58 26.17 -10.40
C ARG A 416 -22.41 25.20 -10.53
N GLY A 417 -21.57 25.36 -11.56
CA GLY A 417 -20.35 24.56 -11.71
C GLY A 417 -19.40 24.71 -10.53
N ASP A 418 -19.14 25.95 -10.11
CA ASP A 418 -18.28 26.25 -8.96
C ASP A 418 -18.83 25.62 -7.66
N TYR A 419 -20.16 25.63 -7.47
CA TYR A 419 -20.82 25.01 -6.32
C TYR A 419 -20.60 23.49 -6.29
N LEU A 420 -20.79 22.81 -7.43
CA LEU A 420 -20.57 21.36 -7.52
C LEU A 420 -19.11 20.99 -7.23
N ILE A 421 -18.17 21.74 -7.80
CA ILE A 421 -16.73 21.55 -7.54
C ILE A 421 -16.42 21.81 -6.05
N ALA A 422 -16.98 22.86 -5.46
CA ALA A 422 -16.78 23.15 -4.03
C ALA A 422 -17.35 22.05 -3.12
N LEU A 423 -18.48 21.44 -3.49
CA LEU A 423 -19.07 20.33 -2.75
C LEU A 423 -18.21 19.07 -2.83
N TYR A 424 -17.68 18.75 -4.02
CA TYR A 424 -16.68 17.71 -4.21
C TYR A 424 -15.41 17.96 -3.37
N ASP A 425 -14.84 19.17 -3.46
CA ASP A 425 -13.65 19.58 -2.71
C ASP A 425 -13.85 19.48 -1.19
N TYR A 426 -15.05 19.77 -0.69
CA TYR A 426 -15.40 19.63 0.72
C TYR A 426 -15.37 18.16 1.17
N HIS A 427 -16.01 17.26 0.42
CA HIS A 427 -16.04 15.84 0.76
C HIS A 427 -14.64 15.21 0.67
N LEU A 428 -13.86 15.58 -0.35
CA LEU A 428 -12.47 15.17 -0.42
C LEU A 428 -11.61 15.74 0.72
N ALA A 429 -11.76 17.01 1.07
CA ALA A 429 -11.02 17.59 2.18
C ALA A 429 -11.30 16.84 3.50
N LYS A 430 -12.53 16.32 3.70
CA LYS A 430 -12.85 15.48 4.87
C LYS A 430 -12.12 14.15 4.86
N VAL A 431 -12.07 13.47 3.72
CA VAL A 431 -11.29 12.23 3.59
C VAL A 431 -9.79 12.51 3.77
N GLN A 432 -9.30 13.65 3.27
CA GLN A 432 -7.92 14.07 3.45
C GLN A 432 -7.60 14.32 4.93
N LEU A 433 -8.51 14.99 5.66
CA LEU A 433 -8.36 15.21 7.10
C LEU A 433 -8.37 13.88 7.85
N ASP A 434 -9.27 12.94 7.50
CA ASP A 434 -9.31 11.61 8.10
C ASP A 434 -8.01 10.84 7.84
N LYS A 435 -7.44 10.95 6.63
CA LYS A 435 -6.13 10.37 6.28
C LYS A 435 -4.99 11.00 7.08
N ALA A 436 -4.89 12.33 7.07
CA ALA A 436 -3.84 13.09 7.76
C ALA A 436 -3.85 12.88 9.29
N THR A 437 -5.00 12.52 9.85
CA THR A 437 -5.17 12.26 11.28
C THR A 437 -5.17 10.77 11.65
N GLY A 438 -5.16 9.87 10.67
CA GLY A 438 -5.31 8.43 10.90
C GLY A 438 -6.71 8.00 11.35
N MET A 439 -7.69 8.90 11.41
CA MET A 439 -9.05 8.61 11.90
C MET A 439 -9.85 7.66 11.02
N TYR A 440 -9.47 7.46 9.76
CA TYR A 440 -10.07 6.44 8.90
C TYR A 440 -10.02 5.05 9.54
N ARG A 441 -8.98 4.75 10.33
CA ARG A 441 -8.82 3.46 11.03
C ARG A 441 -9.93 3.18 12.06
N VAL A 442 -10.54 4.22 12.61
CA VAL A 442 -11.62 4.11 13.61
C VAL A 442 -13.00 4.16 12.97
N ARG A 443 -13.12 4.85 11.82
CA ARG A 443 -14.41 5.04 11.13
C ARG A 443 -14.77 3.92 10.16
N LEU A 444 -13.83 3.06 9.81
CA LEU A 444 -14.11 1.88 8.97
C LEU A 444 -14.89 0.83 9.77
N PRO A 445 -16.05 0.37 9.28
CA PRO A 445 -16.74 -0.76 9.89
C PRO A 445 -15.93 -2.04 9.56
N GLY A 446 -15.11 -2.52 10.49
CA GLY A 446 -14.44 -3.82 10.27
C GLY A 446 -13.41 -4.28 11.29
N GLU A 447 -12.63 -3.40 11.91
CA GLU A 447 -11.63 -3.81 12.91
C GLU A 447 -12.09 -3.35 14.29
N LYS A 448 -12.62 -4.30 15.07
CA LYS A 448 -12.76 -4.13 16.52
C LYS A 448 -11.43 -3.59 17.03
N ALA A 449 -11.46 -2.38 17.59
CA ALA A 449 -10.37 -1.87 18.39
C ALA A 449 -9.99 -2.97 19.38
N VAL A 450 -8.78 -3.51 19.23
CA VAL A 450 -8.18 -4.35 20.26
C VAL A 450 -8.04 -3.43 21.46
N GLN A 451 -9.02 -3.48 22.35
CA GLN A 451 -8.93 -2.91 23.68
C GLN A 451 -7.73 -3.58 24.33
N SER A 452 -6.64 -2.83 24.46
CA SER A 452 -5.56 -3.13 25.38
C SER A 452 -6.16 -3.21 26.79
N GLN A 453 -6.24 -4.43 27.32
CA GLN A 453 -6.21 -4.66 28.77
C GLN A 453 -4.77 -4.67 29.24
#